data_AF-V7I1V8-F1
#
_entry.id   AF-V7I1V8-F1
#
_cell.length_a   1.000
_cell.length_b   1.000
_cell.length_c   1.000
_cell.angle_alpha   90.00
_cell.angle_beta   90.00
_cell.angle_gamma   90.00
#
_symmetry.space_group_name_H-M   'P 1'
#
loop_
_entity.id
_entity.type
_entity.pdbx_description
1 polymer ?
#
loop_
_entity_poly.entity_id
_entity_poly.type
_entity_poly.pdbx_seq_one_letter_code
_entity_poly.pdbx_strand_id
1 'polypeptide(L)'
;MYDDRNKRDKDRFIKGMIIALVLMVAGPAIFGVIGSLIIALLSVSFGLLVAALALIASPLLILLMPGTILLGLPAAALFFMGIGVLALFVLSFTLVIKIIKAIVMGIIGIIRSIFGRF
;
A
#
# COMPACT_ATOMS: atom_id res chain seq x y z
N MET A 1 53.86 13.83 -5.32
CA MET A 1 52.66 14.15 -6.14
C MET A 1 51.95 12.92 -6.72
N TYR A 2 52.54 11.71 -6.73
CA TYR A 2 51.88 10.46 -7.18
C TYR A 2 51.04 9.75 -6.08
N ASP A 3 51.39 9.94 -4.81
CA ASP A 3 50.80 9.20 -3.69
C ASP A 3 49.34 9.63 -3.37
N ASP A 4 49.02 10.92 -3.57
CA ASP A 4 47.68 11.47 -3.30
C ASP A 4 46.60 11.03 -4.30
N ARG A 5 46.97 10.55 -5.49
CA ARG A 5 46.00 9.97 -6.44
C ARG A 5 45.61 8.55 -6.03
N ASN A 6 46.59 7.74 -5.64
CA ASN A 6 46.36 6.37 -5.20
C ASN A 6 45.51 6.31 -3.92
N LYS A 7 45.74 7.21 -2.95
CA LYS A 7 44.90 7.32 -1.75
C LYS A 7 43.45 7.67 -2.07
N ARG A 8 43.20 8.62 -2.98
CA ARG A 8 41.82 9.03 -3.36
C ARG A 8 41.05 7.94 -4.10
N ASP A 9 41.72 7.13 -4.90
CA ASP A 9 41.07 6.03 -5.61
C ASP A 9 40.76 4.86 -4.67
N LYS A 10 41.65 4.57 -3.72
CA LYS A 10 41.41 3.60 -2.65
C LYS A 10 40.24 4.03 -1.75
N ASP A 11 40.17 5.30 -1.37
CA ASP A 11 39.06 5.84 -0.56
C ASP A 11 37.72 5.80 -1.31
N ARG A 12 37.70 6.10 -2.62
CA ARG A 12 36.48 5.98 -3.43
C ARG A 12 36.02 4.53 -3.56
N PHE A 13 36.96 3.59 -3.71
CA PHE A 13 36.66 2.16 -3.76
C PHE A 13 36.11 1.64 -2.42
N ILE A 14 36.74 2.01 -1.31
CA ILE A 14 36.31 1.64 0.05
C ILE A 14 34.92 2.24 0.33
N LYS A 15 34.69 3.51 0.01
CA LYS A 15 33.37 4.14 0.17
C LYS A 15 32.30 3.47 -0.69
N GLY A 16 32.61 3.13 -1.94
CA GLY A 16 31.71 2.39 -2.83
C GLY A 16 31.37 1.00 -2.30
N MET A 17 32.36 0.27 -1.78
CA MET A 17 32.17 -1.05 -1.18
C MET A 17 31.33 -0.98 0.10
N ILE A 18 31.55 0.04 0.95
CA ILE A 18 30.74 0.25 2.17
C ILE A 18 29.29 0.58 1.79
N ILE A 19 29.05 1.46 0.80
CA ILE A 19 27.69 1.79 0.33
C ILE A 19 26.99 0.54 -0.22
N ALA A 20 27.70 -0.26 -1.02
CA ALA A 20 27.17 -1.52 -1.55
C ALA A 20 26.84 -2.51 -0.43
N LEU A 21 27.71 -2.64 0.57
CA LEU A 21 27.50 -3.51 1.73
C LEU A 21 26.29 -3.05 2.56
N VAL A 22 26.17 -1.73 2.79
CA VAL A 22 25.03 -1.14 3.50
C VAL A 22 23.73 -1.37 2.73
N LEU A 23 23.72 -1.20 1.40
CA LEU A 23 22.55 -1.48 0.57
C LEU A 23 22.18 -2.98 0.57
N MET A 24 23.16 -3.87 0.63
CA MET A 24 22.92 -5.33 0.67
C MET A 24 22.27 -5.77 1.99
N VAL A 25 22.64 -5.13 3.11
CA VAL A 25 22.08 -5.45 4.44
C VAL A 25 20.79 -4.67 4.72
N ALA A 26 20.75 -3.38 4.43
CA ALA A 26 19.60 -2.51 4.73
C ALA A 26 18.52 -2.54 3.64
N GLY A 27 18.88 -2.84 2.38
CA GLY A 27 17.94 -2.91 1.26
C GLY A 27 16.77 -3.86 1.52
N PRO A 28 17.01 -5.14 1.83
CA PRO A 28 15.94 -6.10 2.13
C PRO A 28 15.04 -5.66 3.28
N ALA A 29 15.61 -5.03 4.32
CA ALA A 29 14.84 -4.52 5.44
C ALA A 29 13.91 -3.36 5.01
N ILE A 30 14.40 -2.43 4.19
CA ILE A 30 13.60 -1.32 3.66
C ILE A 30 12.47 -1.84 2.77
N PHE A 31 12.76 -2.78 1.85
CA PHE A 31 11.73 -3.42 1.03
C PHE A 31 10.73 -4.21 1.87
N GLY A 32 11.18 -4.87 2.95
CA GLY A 32 10.31 -5.58 3.89
C GLY A 32 9.35 -4.65 4.64
N VAL A 33 9.85 -3.52 5.14
CA VAL A 33 9.01 -2.51 5.82
C VAL A 33 7.99 -1.93 4.85
N ILE A 34 8.40 -1.51 3.66
CA ILE A 34 7.50 -0.98 2.62
C ILE A 34 6.45 -2.03 2.22
N GLY A 35 6.87 -3.28 1.98
CA GLY A 35 5.97 -4.38 1.63
C GLY A 35 4.95 -4.66 2.72
N SER A 36 5.39 -4.72 3.99
CA SER A 36 4.50 -4.92 5.14
C SER A 36 3.48 -3.80 5.30
N LEU A 37 3.89 -2.55 5.06
CA LEU A 37 3.00 -1.39 5.10
C LEU A 37 1.92 -1.46 4.02
N ILE A 38 2.30 -1.86 2.80
CA ILE A 38 1.36 -2.03 1.69
C ILE A 38 0.34 -3.15 2.01
N ILE A 39 0.81 -4.29 2.53
CA ILE A 39 -0.06 -5.42 2.91
C ILE A 39 -1.01 -5.00 4.04
N ALA A 40 -0.54 -4.27 5.05
CA ALA A 40 -1.36 -3.78 6.14
C ALA A 40 -2.47 -2.83 5.64
N LEU A 41 -2.11 -1.87 4.78
CA LEU A 41 -3.06 -0.93 4.18
C LEU A 41 -4.11 -1.62 3.30
N LEU A 42 -3.69 -2.63 2.52
CA LEU A 42 -4.59 -3.47 1.74
C LEU A 42 -5.52 -4.30 2.63
N SER A 43 -5.00 -4.88 3.72
CA SER A 43 -5.79 -5.68 4.66
C SER A 43 -6.90 -4.87 5.32
N VAL A 44 -6.61 -3.65 5.78
CA VAL A 44 -7.62 -2.73 6.34
C VAL A 44 -8.68 -2.38 5.30
N SER A 45 -8.26 -2.09 4.07
CA SER A 45 -9.19 -1.82 2.96
C SER A 45 -10.06 -3.04 2.65
N PHE A 46 -9.49 -4.24 2.66
CA PHE A 46 -10.25 -5.48 2.45
C PHE A 46 -11.25 -5.73 3.58
N GLY A 47 -10.89 -5.45 4.84
CA GLY A 47 -11.81 -5.51 5.97
C GLY A 47 -13.00 -4.56 5.82
N LEU A 48 -12.76 -3.33 5.35
CA LEU A 48 -13.83 -2.37 5.02
C LEU A 48 -14.75 -2.88 3.91
N LEU A 49 -14.18 -3.54 2.88
CA LEU A 49 -14.98 -4.15 1.81
C LEU A 49 -15.90 -5.25 2.33
N VAL A 50 -15.38 -6.15 3.17
CA VAL A 50 -16.19 -7.23 3.78
C VAL A 50 -17.29 -6.65 4.67
N ALA A 51 -16.99 -5.62 5.46
CA ALA A 51 -17.99 -4.93 6.28
C ALA A 51 -19.08 -4.26 5.43
N ALA A 52 -18.70 -3.57 4.34
CA ALA A 52 -19.66 -2.97 3.42
C ALA A 52 -20.56 -4.02 2.77
N LEU A 53 -19.99 -5.13 2.29
CA LEU A 53 -20.75 -6.23 1.68
C LEU A 53 -21.70 -6.88 2.68
N ALA A 54 -21.27 -7.11 3.92
CA ALA A 54 -22.14 -7.67 4.97
C ALA A 54 -23.33 -6.74 5.29
N LEU A 55 -23.06 -5.43 5.37
CA LEU A 55 -24.10 -4.42 5.60
C LEU A 55 -25.08 -4.29 4.43
N ILE A 56 -24.62 -4.45 3.18
CA ILE A 56 -25.47 -4.42 1.99
C ILE A 56 -26.27 -5.73 1.84
N ALA A 57 -25.67 -6.87 2.17
CA ALA A 57 -26.31 -8.18 2.08
C ALA A 57 -27.41 -8.36 3.14
N SER A 58 -27.27 -7.78 4.34
CA SER A 58 -28.25 -7.90 5.42
C SER A 58 -29.67 -7.43 5.03
N PRO A 59 -29.88 -6.22 4.47
CA PRO A 59 -31.17 -5.77 3.95
C PRO A 59 -31.74 -6.68 2.85
N LEU A 60 -30.90 -7.18 1.95
CA LEU A 60 -31.33 -8.08 0.88
C LEU A 60 -31.85 -9.41 1.42
N LEU A 61 -31.20 -9.96 2.46
CA LEU A 61 -31.65 -11.17 3.15
C LEU A 61 -32.96 -10.95 3.93
N ILE A 62 -33.14 -9.77 4.53
CA ILE A 62 -34.37 -9.39 5.24
C ILE A 62 -35.55 -9.20 4.28
N LEU A 63 -35.31 -8.65 3.08
CA LEU A 63 -36.30 -8.47 2.01
C LEU A 63 -36.76 -9.79 1.37
N LEU A 64 -35.92 -10.83 1.42
CA LEU A 64 -36.24 -12.17 0.89
C LEU A 64 -37.06 -13.05 1.86
N MET A 65 -37.21 -12.64 3.13
CA MET A 65 -38.03 -13.34 4.11
C MET A 65 -39.51 -12.91 4.01
N PRO A 66 -40.46 -13.83 3.75
CA PRO A 66 -41.87 -13.50 3.70
C PRO A 66 -42.38 -13.18 5.12
N GLY A 67 -42.68 -11.89 5.38
CA GLY A 67 -43.29 -11.43 6.65
C GLY A 67 -42.74 -10.12 7.22
N THR A 68 -41.72 -9.51 6.62
CA THR A 68 -40.94 -8.40 7.22
C THR A 68 -41.34 -6.99 6.75
N ILE A 69 -42.58 -6.78 6.27
CA ILE A 69 -43.08 -5.50 5.72
C ILE A 69 -42.92 -4.32 6.70
N LEU A 70 -42.96 -4.58 8.02
CA LEU A 70 -42.78 -3.57 9.08
C LEU A 70 -41.32 -3.16 9.35
N LEU A 71 -40.33 -3.86 8.79
CA LEU A 71 -38.89 -3.60 8.97
C LEU A 71 -38.26 -2.80 7.81
N GLY A 72 -39.08 -2.29 6.88
CA GLY A 72 -38.59 -1.59 5.68
C GLY A 72 -37.72 -0.35 5.97
N LEU A 73 -38.05 0.43 7.00
CA LEU A 73 -37.28 1.60 7.42
C LEU A 73 -35.89 1.23 8.02
N PRO A 74 -35.80 0.31 9.00
CA PRO A 74 -34.51 -0.19 9.50
C PRO A 74 -33.65 -0.87 8.42
N ALA A 75 -34.26 -1.66 7.54
CA ALA A 75 -33.55 -2.35 6.47
C ALA A 75 -32.99 -1.37 5.42
N ALA A 76 -33.76 -0.33 5.07
CA ALA A 76 -33.26 0.74 4.19
C ALA A 76 -32.09 1.50 4.82
N ALA A 77 -32.15 1.83 6.12
CA ALA A 77 -31.07 2.51 6.83
C ALA A 77 -29.76 1.71 6.84
N LEU A 78 -29.85 0.38 7.07
CA LEU A 78 -28.69 -0.53 6.99
C LEU A 78 -28.10 -0.60 5.58
N PHE A 79 -28.95 -0.58 4.54
CA PHE A 79 -28.51 -0.55 3.15
C PHE A 79 -27.74 0.73 2.80
N PHE A 80 -28.28 1.91 3.18
CA PHE A 80 -27.60 3.19 2.97
C PHE A 80 -26.31 3.30 3.80
N MET A 81 -26.27 2.75 5.00
CA MET A 81 -25.05 2.64 5.80
C MET A 81 -24.00 1.76 5.11
N GLY A 82 -24.41 0.62 4.53
CA GLY A 82 -23.55 -0.24 3.73
C GLY A 82 -22.95 0.48 2.51
N ILE A 83 -23.76 1.29 1.80
CA ILE A 83 -23.28 2.16 0.71
C ILE A 83 -22.27 3.19 1.24
N GLY A 84 -22.51 3.78 2.41
CA GLY A 84 -21.58 4.72 3.05
C GLY A 84 -20.23 4.07 3.37
N VAL A 85 -20.25 2.85 3.93
CA VAL A 85 -19.02 2.08 4.21
C VAL A 85 -18.33 1.68 2.91
N LEU A 86 -19.06 1.37 1.84
CA LEU A 86 -18.51 1.12 0.51
C LEU A 86 -17.81 2.37 -0.07
N ALA A 87 -18.37 3.55 0.12
CA ALA A 87 -17.74 4.81 -0.29
C ALA A 87 -16.44 5.07 0.48
N LEU A 88 -16.43 4.81 1.80
CA LEU A 88 -15.21 4.85 2.62
C LEU A 88 -14.17 3.83 2.16
N PHE A 89 -14.60 2.62 1.77
CA PHE A 89 -13.72 1.62 1.17
C PHE A 89 -13.09 2.16 -0.12
N VAL A 90 -13.89 2.67 -1.06
CA VAL A 90 -13.38 3.21 -2.33
C VAL A 90 -12.41 4.36 -2.09
N LEU A 91 -12.71 5.26 -1.16
CA LEU A 91 -11.83 6.35 -0.77
C LEU A 91 -10.51 5.84 -0.19
N SER A 92 -10.56 4.92 0.78
CA SER A 92 -9.39 4.27 1.39
C SER A 92 -8.55 3.57 0.33
N PHE A 93 -9.17 2.74 -0.51
CA PHE A 93 -8.51 1.98 -1.55
C PHE A 93 -7.85 2.89 -2.60
N THR A 94 -8.50 4.00 -2.96
CA THR A 94 -7.93 5.01 -3.86
C THR A 94 -6.69 5.66 -3.26
N LEU A 95 -6.70 5.97 -1.96
CA LEU A 95 -5.53 6.50 -1.26
C LEU A 95 -4.38 5.49 -1.24
N VAL A 96 -4.69 4.22 -0.95
CA VAL A 96 -3.70 3.13 -0.97
C VAL A 96 -3.06 2.99 -2.35
N ILE A 97 -3.85 2.99 -3.42
CA ILE A 97 -3.33 2.94 -4.80
C ILE A 97 -2.42 4.13 -5.09
N LYS A 98 -2.81 5.35 -4.68
CA LYS A 98 -1.97 6.54 -4.86
C LYS A 98 -0.62 6.40 -4.15
N ILE A 99 -0.63 5.90 -2.91
CA ILE A 99 0.59 5.67 -2.12
C ILE A 99 1.48 4.62 -2.81
N ILE A 100 0.91 3.47 -3.21
CA ILE A 100 1.66 2.42 -3.91
C ILE A 100 2.27 2.97 -5.21
N LYS A 101 1.49 3.71 -6.00
CA LYS A 101 1.96 4.31 -7.25
C LYS A 101 3.11 5.29 -7.01
N ALA A 102 3.04 6.11 -5.97
CA ALA A 102 4.12 7.02 -5.59
C ALA A 102 5.41 6.27 -5.20
N ILE A 103 5.27 5.19 -4.40
CA ILE A 103 6.40 4.34 -4.00
C ILE A 103 7.04 3.68 -5.23
N VAL A 104 6.23 3.07 -6.11
CA VAL A 104 6.72 2.40 -7.32
C VAL A 104 7.42 3.38 -8.26
N MET A 105 6.85 4.57 -8.49
CA MET A 105 7.52 5.60 -9.29
C MET A 105 8.83 6.07 -8.66
N GLY A 106 8.88 6.23 -7.33
CA GLY A 106 10.10 6.57 -6.61
C GLY A 106 11.20 5.54 -6.80
N ILE A 107 10.87 4.25 -6.63
CA ILE A 107 11.82 3.14 -6.84
C ILE A 107 12.30 3.10 -8.30
N ILE A 108 11.40 3.22 -9.28
CA ILE A 108 11.76 3.23 -10.70
C ILE A 108 12.66 4.44 -11.02
N GLY A 109 12.39 5.62 -10.45
CA GLY A 109 13.22 6.81 -10.62
C GLY A 109 14.65 6.61 -10.10
N ILE A 110 14.79 5.98 -8.94
CA ILE A 110 16.10 5.65 -8.35
C ILE A 110 16.84 4.63 -9.25
N ILE A 111 16.16 3.55 -9.68
CA ILE A 111 16.76 2.54 -10.56
C ILE A 111 17.22 3.17 -11.88
N ARG A 112 16.38 4.01 -12.51
CA ARG A 112 16.73 4.71 -13.75
C ARG A 112 17.91 5.66 -13.55
N SER A 113 18.03 6.33 -12.41
CA SER A 113 19.19 7.18 -12.10
C SER A 113 20.49 6.40 -11.91
N ILE A 114 20.42 5.16 -11.42
CA ILE A 114 21.59 4.32 -11.16
C ILE A 114 22.02 3.59 -12.44
N PHE A 115 21.06 3.02 -13.20
CA PHE A 115 21.34 2.22 -14.39
C PHE A 115 21.37 3.03 -15.70
N GLY A 116 20.69 4.18 -15.79
CA GLY A 116 20.70 5.04 -16.98
C GLY A 116 21.89 5.98 -17.08
N ARG A 117 22.87 5.88 -16.18
CA ARG A 117 24.17 6.58 -16.23
C ARG A 117 25.30 5.70 -16.79
N PHE A 118 25.00 4.48 -17.22
CA PHE A 118 25.87 3.64 -18.04
C PHE A 118 25.47 3.74 -19.51
#